data_AF-A0A7S3N1C1-F1
#
_entry.id   AF-A0A7S3N1C1-F1
#
_cell.length_a   1.000
_cell.length_b   1.000
_cell.length_c   1.000
_cell.angle_alpha   90.00
_cell.angle_beta   90.00
_cell.angle_gamma   90.00
#
_symmetry.space_group_name_H-M   'P 1'
#
loop_
_entity.id
_entity.type
_entity.pdbx_description
1 polymer ?
#
loop_
_entity_poly.entity_id
_entity_poly.type
_entity_poly.pdbx_seq_one_letter_code
_entity_poly.pdbx_strand_id
1 'polypeptide(L)'
;AAILDLQMEEITDRMRILFSLSIMFCLVKVVYLLRVFRQLNFLVTMFITVVKEMTYFMILFLIFCLTFAQSFHIVEVDIKKYGRTPELFAHFINVLRSAMGDFSIIDTNMGFDIIDDGEYRHSEVVMIFTFLVWLISIFFLFMIFMNF
;
A
#
# COMPACT_ATOMS: atom_id res chain seq x y z
N ALA A 1 30.84 -1.55 15.60
CA ALA A 1 29.92 -0.96 16.59
C ALA A 1 28.53 -1.60 16.50
N ALA A 2 27.77 -1.45 15.40
CA ALA A 2 26.39 -1.95 15.30
C ALA A 2 26.20 -3.48 15.36
N ILE A 3 27.18 -4.27 14.90
CA ILE A 3 27.10 -5.75 14.98
C ILE A 3 27.34 -6.25 16.42
N LEU A 4 28.10 -5.50 17.23
CA LEU A 4 28.40 -5.82 18.62
C LEU A 4 27.23 -5.49 19.58
N ASP A 5 26.38 -4.52 19.20
CA ASP A 5 25.19 -4.12 19.98
C ASP A 5 24.01 -5.11 19.81
N LEU A 6 24.04 -5.94 18.76
CA LEU A 6 23.04 -7.00 18.54
C LEU A 6 23.29 -8.26 19.40
N GLN A 7 24.45 -8.35 20.06
CA GLN A 7 24.82 -9.49 20.89
C GLN A 7 24.56 -9.28 22.38
N MET A 8 24.09 -8.10 22.81
CA MET A 8 23.74 -7.85 24.22
C MET A 8 22.27 -8.17 24.50
N GLU A 9 22.03 -8.71 25.69
CA GLU A 9 21.07 -9.77 26.01
C GLU A 9 19.60 -9.33 26.23
N GLU A 10 19.23 -8.10 25.90
CA GLU A 10 17.82 -7.66 25.93
C GLU A 10 17.49 -6.77 24.73
N ILE A 11 17.35 -7.39 23.57
CA ILE A 11 16.93 -6.68 22.36
C ILE A 11 15.45 -6.29 22.50
N THR A 12 15.19 -5.08 22.99
CA THR A 12 13.86 -4.47 22.98
C THR A 12 13.36 -4.29 21.54
N ASP A 13 12.10 -4.60 21.24
CA ASP A 13 11.52 -4.49 19.89
C ASP A 13 11.71 -3.10 19.26
N ARG A 14 11.70 -2.04 20.09
CA ARG A 14 11.97 -0.66 19.67
C ARG A 14 13.39 -0.50 19.09
N MET A 15 14.39 -1.15 19.66
CA MET A 15 15.76 -1.11 19.15
C MET A 15 15.85 -1.80 17.79
N ARG A 16 15.18 -2.94 17.59
CA ARG A 16 15.13 -3.64 16.27
C ARG A 16 14.56 -2.75 15.18
N ILE A 17 13.47 -2.04 15.48
CA ILE A 17 12.83 -1.11 14.54
C ILE A 17 13.78 0.05 14.22
N LEU A 18 14.40 0.67 15.23
CA LEU A 18 15.32 1.80 15.03
C LEU A 18 16.56 1.39 14.23
N PHE A 19 17.14 0.22 14.49
CA PHE A 19 18.29 -0.29 13.74
C PHE A 19 17.91 -0.61 12.29
N SER A 20 16.76 -1.26 12.05
CA SER A 20 16.25 -1.54 10.70
C SER A 20 16.05 -0.24 9.91
N LEU A 21 15.42 0.75 10.53
CA LEU A 21 15.18 2.06 9.94
C LEU A 21 16.50 2.81 9.66
N SER A 22 17.48 2.73 10.56
CA SER A 22 18.82 3.31 10.35
C SER A 22 19.54 2.71 9.14
N ILE A 23 19.46 1.38 8.96
CA ILE A 23 20.01 0.70 7.78
C ILE A 23 19.32 1.18 6.50
N MET A 24 17.98 1.34 6.50
CA MET A 24 17.25 1.88 5.35
C MET A 24 17.68 3.32 5.00
N PHE A 25 17.83 4.20 5.99
CA PHE A 25 18.33 5.56 5.77
C PHE A 25 19.79 5.61 5.30
N CYS A 26 20.61 4.64 5.71
CA CYS A 26 21.98 4.51 5.21
C CYS A 26 22.01 4.27 3.70
N LEU A 27 21.13 3.40 3.19
CA LEU A 27 21.01 3.16 1.75
C LEU A 27 20.65 4.43 0.96
N VAL A 28 19.72 5.24 1.48
CA VAL A 28 19.34 6.52 0.86
C VAL A 28 20.55 7.47 0.78
N LYS A 29 21.37 7.54 1.84
CA LYS A 29 22.61 8.33 1.84
C LYS A 29 23.61 7.83 0.81
N VAL A 30 23.76 6.51 0.66
CA VAL A 30 24.65 5.92 -0.36
C VAL A 30 24.21 6.35 -1.76
N VAL A 31 22.92 6.31 -2.07
CA VAL A 31 22.37 6.80 -3.35
C VAL A 31 22.69 8.29 -3.56
N TYR A 32 22.60 9.11 -2.51
CA TYR A 32 22.96 10.53 -2.59
C TYR A 32 24.47 10.75 -2.83
N LEU A 33 25.34 9.92 -2.25
CA LEU A 33 26.79 9.97 -2.48
C LEU A 33 27.16 9.65 -3.94
N LEU A 34 26.34 8.89 -4.68
CA LEU A 34 26.58 8.62 -6.10
C LEU A 34 26.64 9.91 -6.94
N ARG A 35 26.11 11.02 -6.44
CA ARG A 35 26.20 12.35 -7.06
C ARG A 35 27.64 12.86 -7.20
N VAL A 36 28.56 12.39 -6.35
CA VAL A 36 29.99 12.77 -6.40
C VAL A 36 30.68 12.20 -7.66
N PHE A 37 30.21 11.06 -8.17
CA PHE A 37 30.76 10.48 -9.39
C PHE A 37 30.23 11.21 -10.62
N ARG A 38 31.15 11.79 -11.42
CA ARG A 38 30.82 12.56 -12.63
C ARG A 38 29.94 11.78 -13.63
N GLN A 39 30.09 10.45 -13.71
CA GLN A 39 29.31 9.59 -14.62
C GLN A 39 27.89 9.30 -14.11
N LEU A 40 27.66 9.27 -12.79
CA LEU A 40 26.36 8.91 -12.18
C LEU A 40 25.55 10.13 -11.72
N ASN A 41 26.17 11.31 -11.63
CA ASN A 41 25.52 12.55 -11.22
C ASN A 41 24.27 12.87 -12.07
N PHE A 42 24.34 12.62 -13.38
CA PHE A 42 23.19 12.81 -14.29
C PHE A 42 22.01 11.91 -13.92
N LEU A 43 22.25 10.62 -13.66
CA LEU A 43 21.21 9.65 -13.30
C LEU A 43 20.50 10.06 -12.00
N VAL A 44 21.27 10.41 -10.96
CA VAL A 44 20.71 10.84 -9.67
C VAL A 44 19.90 12.13 -9.81
N THR A 45 20.36 13.09 -10.62
CA THR A 45 19.65 14.36 -10.84
C THR A 45 18.33 14.15 -11.61
N MET A 46 18.32 13.27 -12.60
CA MET A 46 17.09 12.89 -13.31
C MET A 46 16.09 12.21 -12.37
N PHE A 47 16.55 11.26 -11.54
CA PHE A 47 15.70 10.56 -10.59
C PHE A 47 15.03 11.51 -9.60
N ILE A 48 15.77 12.47 -9.01
CA ILE A 48 15.22 13.46 -8.09
C ILE A 48 14.15 14.33 -8.77
N THR A 49 14.38 14.71 -10.03
CA THR A 49 13.44 15.53 -10.81
C THR A 49 12.13 14.78 -11.04
N VAL A 50 12.22 13.51 -11.47
CA VAL A 50 11.05 12.64 -11.66
C VAL A 50 10.25 12.47 -10.37
N VAL A 51 10.91 12.19 -9.24
CA VAL A 51 10.21 12.05 -7.93
C VAL A 51 9.48 13.33 -7.55
N LYS A 52 10.08 14.50 -7.81
CA LYS A 52 9.46 15.80 -7.53
C LYS A 52 8.20 16.00 -8.38
N GLU A 53 8.25 15.64 -9.66
CA GLU A 53 7.09 15.74 -10.56
C GLU A 53 5.99 14.73 -10.19
N MET A 54 6.35 13.51 -9.80
CA MET A 54 5.41 12.48 -9.33
C MET A 54 4.68 12.86 -8.04
N THR A 55 5.20 13.80 -7.24
CA THR A 55 4.61 14.14 -5.93
C THR A 55 3.17 14.65 -6.06
N TYR A 56 2.88 15.51 -7.04
CA TYR A 56 1.54 16.05 -7.26
C TYR A 56 0.55 14.96 -7.70
N PHE A 57 1.01 14.06 -8.57
CA PHE A 57 0.26 12.89 -8.99
C PHE A 57 -0.07 11.96 -7.80
N MET A 58 0.92 11.67 -6.95
CA MET A 58 0.75 10.80 -5.77
C MET A 58 -0.28 11.34 -4.77
N ILE A 59 -0.35 12.66 -4.58
CA ILE A 59 -1.36 13.28 -3.69
C ILE A 59 -2.77 13.04 -4.24
N LEU A 60 -2.97 13.29 -5.54
CA LEU A 60 -4.27 13.10 -6.17
C LEU A 60 -4.67 11.62 -6.19
N PHE A 61 -3.74 10.72 -6.50
CA PHE A 61 -3.93 9.28 -6.41
C PHE A 61 -4.36 8.82 -5.01
N LEU A 62 -3.74 9.36 -3.96
CA LEU A 62 -4.07 9.02 -2.57
C LEU A 62 -5.51 9.43 -2.22
N ILE A 63 -5.98 10.59 -2.67
CA ILE A 63 -7.36 11.04 -2.47
C ILE A 63 -8.35 10.05 -3.10
N PHE A 64 -8.12 9.61 -4.34
CA PHE A 64 -8.95 8.61 -4.99
C PHE A 64 -8.94 7.26 -4.25
N CYS A 65 -7.76 6.81 -3.80
CA CYS A 65 -7.64 5.59 -2.99
C CYS A 65 -8.45 5.69 -1.69
N LEU A 66 -8.46 6.85 -1.02
CA LEU A 66 -9.28 7.06 0.19
C LEU A 66 -10.78 7.04 -0.11
N THR A 67 -11.22 7.63 -1.23
CA THR A 67 -12.63 7.62 -1.63
C THR A 67 -13.14 6.21 -1.91
N PHE A 68 -12.35 5.39 -2.62
CA PHE A 68 -12.70 3.99 -2.84
C PHE A 68 -12.62 3.16 -1.55
N ALA A 69 -11.66 3.43 -0.66
CA ALA A 69 -11.57 2.76 0.64
C ALA A 69 -12.80 3.05 1.52
N GLN A 70 -13.28 4.30 1.54
CA GLN A 70 -14.53 4.68 2.20
C GLN A 70 -15.75 3.97 1.57
N SER A 71 -15.77 3.85 0.23
CA SER A 71 -16.84 3.15 -0.48
C SER A 71 -16.91 1.67 -0.08
N PHE A 72 -15.75 0.99 0.04
CA PHE A 72 -15.71 -0.40 0.51
C PHE A 72 -16.02 -0.56 2.00
N HIS A 73 -15.74 0.46 2.82
CA HIS A 73 -16.11 0.47 4.23
C HIS A 73 -17.63 0.55 4.42
N ILE A 74 -18.32 1.38 3.63
CA ILE A 74 -19.79 1.50 3.67
C ILE A 74 -20.46 0.19 3.25
N VAL A 75 -19.85 -0.54 2.33
CA VAL A 75 -20.38 -1.81 1.81
C VAL A 75 -19.93 -3.01 2.68
N GLU A 76 -19.29 -2.75 3.83
CA GLU A 76 -18.86 -3.77 4.80
C GLU A 76 -18.03 -4.91 4.19
N VAL A 77 -17.15 -4.59 3.23
CA VAL A 77 -16.23 -5.55 2.63
C VAL A 77 -15.35 -6.20 3.69
N ASP A 78 -15.18 -7.53 3.63
CA ASP A 78 -14.37 -8.24 4.61
C ASP A 78 -12.90 -7.80 4.58
N ILE A 79 -12.35 -7.60 5.77
CA ILE A 79 -10.94 -7.29 5.98
C ILE A 79 -10.33 -8.12 7.11
N LYS A 80 -10.95 -9.25 7.49
CA LYS A 80 -10.44 -10.16 8.54
C LYS A 80 -8.94 -10.49 8.38
N LYS A 81 -8.40 -10.48 7.15
CA LYS A 81 -6.97 -10.64 6.84
C LYS A 81 -6.05 -9.61 7.51
N TYR A 82 -6.56 -8.43 7.86
CA TYR A 82 -5.80 -7.34 8.49
C TYR A 82 -6.25 -7.06 9.94
N GLY A 83 -6.78 -8.05 10.66
CA GLY A 83 -7.43 -7.88 11.98
C GLY A 83 -6.63 -7.22 13.12
N ARG A 84 -5.38 -6.78 12.89
CA ARG A 84 -4.59 -5.96 13.84
C ARG A 84 -4.59 -4.47 13.51
N THR A 85 -5.10 -4.06 12.34
CA THR A 85 -5.15 -2.67 11.88
C THR A 85 -6.59 -2.13 11.92
N PRO A 86 -6.80 -0.83 12.16
CA PRO A 86 -8.13 -0.23 12.14
C PRO A 86 -8.78 -0.42 10.76
N GLU A 87 -10.09 -0.67 10.75
CA GLU A 87 -10.87 -1.10 9.57
C GLU A 87 -10.67 -0.17 8.36
N LEU A 88 -10.74 1.15 8.57
CA LEU A 88 -10.55 2.13 7.50
C LEU A 88 -9.13 2.07 6.88
N PHE A 89 -8.10 1.90 7.70
CA PHE A 89 -6.73 1.79 7.22
C PHE A 89 -6.49 0.47 6.48
N ALA A 90 -7.16 -0.58 6.92
CA ALA A 90 -7.11 -1.87 6.27
C ALA A 90 -7.79 -1.83 4.88
N HIS A 91 -8.94 -1.16 4.76
CA HIS A 91 -9.55 -0.89 3.45
C HIS A 91 -8.63 -0.05 2.56
N PHE A 92 -7.98 0.98 3.11
CA PHE A 92 -7.03 1.80 2.36
C PHE A 92 -5.85 0.99 1.82
N ILE A 93 -5.24 0.11 2.63
CA ILE A 93 -4.17 -0.77 2.18
C ILE A 93 -4.68 -1.74 1.11
N ASN A 94 -5.90 -2.27 1.27
CA ASN A 94 -6.50 -3.19 0.31
C ASN A 94 -6.72 -2.52 -1.06
N VAL A 95 -7.23 -1.29 -1.07
CA VAL A 95 -7.39 -0.48 -2.28
C VAL A 95 -6.04 -0.14 -2.91
N LEU A 96 -5.06 0.25 -2.10
CA LEU A 96 -3.70 0.53 -2.57
C LEU A 96 -3.06 -0.70 -3.22
N ARG A 97 -3.23 -1.88 -2.62
CA ARG A 97 -2.77 -3.16 -3.15
C ARG A 97 -3.46 -3.49 -4.49
N SER A 98 -4.77 -3.28 -4.57
CA SER A 98 -5.53 -3.45 -5.81
C SER A 98 -5.08 -2.48 -6.90
N ALA A 99 -4.73 -1.24 -6.55
CA ALA A 99 -4.21 -0.25 -7.48
C ALA A 99 -2.81 -0.59 -8.02
N MET A 100 -2.03 -1.37 -7.26
CA MET A 100 -0.72 -1.90 -7.70
C MET A 100 -0.84 -3.15 -8.59
N GLY A 101 -2.06 -3.60 -8.90
CA GLY A 101 -2.32 -4.78 -9.75
C GLY A 101 -2.38 -6.10 -8.98
N ASP A 102 -2.39 -6.06 -7.64
CA ASP A 102 -2.51 -7.25 -6.81
C ASP A 102 -3.99 -7.47 -6.41
N PHE A 103 -4.69 -8.22 -7.28
CA PHE A 103 -6.13 -8.45 -7.21
C PHE A 103 -6.50 -9.64 -6.30
N SER A 104 -5.93 -9.70 -5.08
CA SER A 104 -6.37 -10.68 -4.06
C SER A 104 -7.85 -10.55 -3.65
N ILE A 105 -8.56 -9.55 -4.19
CA ILE A 105 -10.01 -9.34 -4.05
C ILE A 105 -10.82 -10.39 -4.84
N ILE A 106 -10.19 -11.16 -5.75
CA ILE A 106 -10.84 -12.21 -6.58
C ILE A 106 -11.28 -13.45 -5.77
N ASP A 107 -11.04 -13.52 -4.46
CA ASP A 107 -11.65 -14.57 -3.66
C ASP A 107 -13.09 -14.18 -3.33
N THR A 108 -14.04 -14.71 -4.13
CA THR A 108 -15.49 -14.51 -3.97
C THR A 108 -15.96 -14.78 -2.54
N ASN A 109 -15.27 -15.67 -1.82
CA ASN A 109 -15.59 -16.07 -0.44
C ASN A 109 -14.88 -15.26 0.65
N MET A 110 -13.91 -14.39 0.30
CA MET A 110 -13.14 -13.60 1.27
C MET A 110 -13.11 -12.09 0.99
N GLY A 111 -13.60 -11.62 -0.16
CA GLY A 111 -13.53 -10.22 -0.57
C GLY A 111 -14.88 -9.53 -0.83
N PHE A 112 -15.85 -10.23 -1.41
CA PHE A 112 -17.12 -9.62 -1.81
C PHE A 112 -18.34 -10.12 -1.02
N ASP A 113 -18.26 -11.33 -0.49
CA ASP A 113 -19.29 -11.92 0.34
C ASP A 113 -18.64 -12.65 1.51
N ILE A 114 -19.06 -12.31 2.72
CA ILE A 114 -18.58 -12.96 3.94
C ILE A 114 -19.43 -14.19 4.16
N ILE A 115 -18.81 -15.36 4.13
CA ILE A 115 -19.44 -16.58 4.63
C ILE A 115 -19.28 -16.57 6.16
N ASP A 116 -20.37 -16.31 6.87
CA ASP A 116 -20.43 -16.43 8.33
C ASP A 116 -21.24 -17.70 8.64
N ASP A 117 -20.63 -18.67 9.31
CA ASP A 117 -21.25 -19.96 9.67
C ASP A 117 -21.94 -20.73 8.51
N GLY A 118 -21.47 -20.55 7.27
CA GLY A 118 -21.97 -21.26 6.09
C GLY A 118 -23.14 -20.55 5.36
N GLU A 119 -23.54 -19.37 5.81
CA GLU A 119 -24.53 -18.52 5.15
C GLU A 119 -23.88 -17.23 4.61
N TYR A 120 -24.40 -16.73 3.48
CA TYR A 120 -23.98 -15.47 2.88
C TYR A 120 -24.49 -14.29 3.72
N ARG A 121 -23.59 -13.47 4.25
CA ARG A 121 -23.95 -12.34 5.11
C ARG A 121 -24.63 -11.22 4.32
N HIS A 122 -24.38 -11.09 3.02
CA HIS A 122 -24.88 -9.99 2.21
C HIS A 122 -25.91 -10.43 1.17
N SER A 123 -26.87 -9.54 0.88
CA SER A 123 -27.82 -9.76 -0.21
C SER A 123 -27.09 -9.75 -1.55
N GLU A 124 -27.52 -10.59 -2.50
CA GLU A 124 -26.95 -10.68 -3.85
C GLU A 124 -26.81 -9.31 -4.55
N VAL A 125 -27.75 -8.38 -4.27
CA VAL A 125 -27.73 -7.02 -4.82
C VAL A 125 -26.51 -6.22 -4.34
N VAL A 126 -26.15 -6.36 -3.06
CA VAL A 126 -25.01 -5.67 -2.47
C VAL A 126 -23.71 -6.24 -3.05
N MET A 127 -23.60 -7.56 -3.18
CA MET A 127 -22.45 -8.21 -3.82
C MET A 127 -22.21 -7.70 -5.25
N ILE A 128 -23.26 -7.63 -6.07
CA ILE A 128 -23.16 -7.11 -7.46
C ILE A 128 -22.73 -5.64 -7.46
N PHE A 129 -23.25 -4.83 -6.53
CA PHE A 129 -22.84 -3.44 -6.40
C PHE A 129 -21.36 -3.31 -6.01
N THR A 130 -20.87 -4.09 -5.05
CA THR A 130 -19.46 -4.11 -4.66
C THR A 130 -18.55 -4.49 -5.82
N PHE A 131 -18.96 -5.48 -6.62
CA PHE A 131 -18.23 -5.89 -7.81
C PHE A 131 -18.13 -4.77 -8.86
N LEU A 132 -19.21 -4.02 -9.07
CA LEU A 132 -19.19 -2.85 -9.97
C LEU A 132 -18.29 -1.74 -9.44
N VAL A 133 -18.36 -1.42 -8.14
CA VAL A 133 -17.48 -0.43 -7.51
C VAL A 133 -16.00 -0.83 -7.66
N TRP A 134 -15.70 -2.11 -7.50
CA TRP A 134 -14.36 -2.65 -7.70
C TRP A 134 -13.88 -2.52 -9.15
N LEU A 135 -14.71 -2.86 -10.14
CA LEU A 135 -14.38 -2.72 -11.56
C LEU A 135 -14.06 -1.25 -11.89
N ILE A 136 -14.88 -0.32 -11.43
CA ILE A 136 -14.64 1.12 -11.58
C ILE A 136 -13.33 1.52 -10.89
N SER A 137 -13.09 1.05 -9.67
CA SER A 137 -11.86 1.33 -8.93
C SER A 137 -10.62 0.85 -9.68
N ILE A 138 -10.63 -0.31 -10.32
CA ILE A 138 -9.51 -0.81 -11.12
C ILE A 138 -9.31 0.02 -12.37
N PHE A 139 -10.39 0.33 -13.09
CA PHE A 139 -10.30 1.12 -14.30
C PHE A 139 -9.67 2.50 -14.02
N PHE A 140 -10.10 3.18 -12.96
CA PHE A 140 -9.50 4.46 -12.58
C PHE A 140 -8.09 4.32 -11.99
N LEU A 141 -7.90 3.49 -10.96
CA LEU A 141 -6.64 3.43 -10.21
C LEU A 141 -5.52 2.72 -10.97
N PHE A 142 -5.80 1.59 -11.62
CA PHE A 142 -4.77 0.82 -12.32
C PHE A 142 -4.64 1.24 -13.78
N MET A 143 -5.75 1.36 -14.52
CA MET A 143 -5.66 1.60 -15.97
C MET A 143 -5.39 3.06 -16.32
N ILE A 144 -6.01 4.02 -15.61
CA ILE A 144 -5.78 5.45 -15.86
C ILE A 144 -4.58 5.96 -15.07
N PHE A 145 -4.62 5.89 -13.74
CA PHE A 145 -3.56 6.50 -12.93
C PHE A 145 -2.18 5.87 -13.16
N MET A 146 -2.01 4.55 -13.09
CA MET A 146 -0.66 3.96 -13.21
C MET A 146 -0.06 4.02 -14.63
N ASN A 147 -0.86 4.28 -15.67
CA ASN A 147 -0.38 4.42 -17.05
C ASN A 147 -0.23 5.87 -17.51
N PHE A 148 -0.72 6.84 -16.72
CA PHE A 148 -0.61 8.27 -17.00
C PHE A 148 0.63 8.87 -16.32
#